data_AF-A0A928ZRW3-F1
#
_entry.id   AF-A0A928ZRW3-F1
#
_cell.length_a   1.000
_cell.length_b   1.000
_cell.length_c   1.000
_cell.angle_alpha   90.00
_cell.angle_beta   90.00
_cell.angle_gamma   90.00
#
_symmetry.space_group_name_H-M   'P 1'
#
loop_
_entity.id
_entity.type
_entity.pdbx_description
1 polymer ?
#
loop_
_entity_poly.entity_id
_entity_poly.type
_entity_poly.pdbx_seq_one_letter_code
_entity_poly.pdbx_strand_id
1 'polypeptide(L)'
;MQITIELPNDIAERLTQRMSDLPRQTLEALSIEGYRNEILSHHEVGRILDLDWWGVEAFLKAANVCLHYDESDLEQDRKTIQQVRESARLA
;
A
#
# COMPACT_ATOMS: atom_id res chain seq x y z
N MET A 1 1.93 -19.54 4.87
CA MET A 1 3.19 -19.84 4.15
C MET A 1 4.32 -19.17 4.91
N GLN A 2 5.49 -19.81 5.00
CA GLN A 2 6.68 -19.25 5.64
C GLN A 2 7.74 -19.00 4.57
N ILE A 3 8.31 -17.79 4.53
CA ILE A 3 9.40 -17.39 3.65
C ILE A 3 10.64 -17.19 4.51
N THR A 4 11.76 -17.81 4.15
CA THR A 4 13.05 -17.64 4.83
C THR A 4 14.01 -16.90 3.90
N ILE A 5 14.70 -15.89 4.43
CA ILE A 5 15.66 -15.06 3.70
C ILE A 5 17.03 -15.29 4.33
N GLU A 6 18.01 -15.67 3.51
CA GLU A 6 19.40 -15.82 3.95
C GLU A 6 20.14 -14.49 3.77
N LEU A 7 20.84 -14.05 4.82
CA LEU A 7 21.65 -12.84 4.85
C LEU A 7 23.05 -13.16 5.35
N PRO A 8 24.09 -12.43 4.90
CA PRO A 8 25.40 -12.45 5.55
C PRO A 8 25.30 -12.12 7.04
N ASN A 9 26.05 -12.83 7.87
CA ASN A 9 25.95 -12.74 9.34
C ASN A 9 26.18 -11.31 9.85
N ASP A 10 27.16 -10.60 9.29
CA ASP A 10 27.48 -9.22 9.67
C ASP A 10 26.32 -8.25 9.41
N ILE A 11 25.55 -8.49 8.35
CA ILE A 11 24.37 -7.70 8.01
C ILE A 11 23.21 -8.05 8.94
N ALA A 12 22.96 -9.34 9.17
CA ALA A 12 21.89 -9.82 10.06
C ALA A 12 22.07 -9.30 11.49
N GLU A 13 23.30 -9.35 12.02
CA GLU A 13 23.63 -8.81 13.35
C GLU A 13 23.36 -7.31 13.43
N ARG A 14 23.81 -6.54 12.44
CA ARG A 14 23.59 -5.08 12.39
C ARG A 14 22.11 -4.70 12.35
N LEU A 15 21.30 -5.44 11.58
CA LEU A 15 19.86 -5.21 11.50
C LEU A 15 19.19 -5.52 12.84
N THR A 16 19.50 -6.68 13.43
CA THR A 16 18.91 -7.12 14.70
C THR A 16 19.28 -6.20 15.87
N GLN A 17 20.44 -5.55 15.84
CA GLN A 17 20.85 -4.57 16.86
C GLN A 17 20.13 -3.22 16.74
N ARG A 18 19.73 -2.82 15.53
CA ARG A 18 19.13 -1.49 15.27
C ARG A 18 17.61 -1.53 15.17
N MET A 19 17.03 -2.69 14.87
CA MET A 19 15.61 -2.89 14.63
C MET A 19 15.01 -3.65 15.80
N SER A 20 14.09 -3.00 16.51
CA SER A 20 13.44 -3.54 17.71
C SER A 20 12.57 -4.77 17.41
N ASP A 21 11.98 -4.82 16.21
CA ASP A 21 11.14 -5.92 15.72
C ASP A 21 11.40 -6.11 14.22
N LEU A 22 12.50 -6.79 13.91
CA LEU A 22 12.93 -7.03 12.53
C LEU A 22 11.86 -7.76 11.68
N PRO A 23 11.19 -8.83 12.16
CA PRO A 23 10.14 -9.48 11.40
C PRO A 23 8.98 -8.53 11.05
N ARG A 24 8.47 -7.77 12.03
CA ARG A 24 7.35 -6.84 11.79
C ARG A 24 7.73 -5.75 10.80
N GLN A 25 8.87 -5.11 11.02
CA GLN A 25 9.35 -4.03 10.15
C GLN A 25 9.66 -4.52 8.73
N THR A 26 10.11 -5.78 8.58
CA THR A 26 10.30 -6.40 7.26
C THR A 26 8.97 -6.61 6.55
N LEU A 27 7.93 -7.09 7.26
CA LEU A 27 6.59 -7.25 6.67
C LEU A 27 5.98 -5.90 6.28
N GLU A 28 6.17 -4.86 7.08
CA GLU A 28 5.72 -3.50 6.78
C GLU A 28 6.40 -2.97 5.51
N ALA A 29 7.73 -3.06 5.42
CA ALA A 29 8.48 -2.65 4.23
C ALA A 29 8.05 -3.44 2.98
N LEU A 30 7.89 -4.76 3.09
CA LEU A 30 7.42 -5.61 2.00
C LEU A 30 6.01 -5.23 1.56
N SER A 31 5.12 -4.92 2.50
CA SER A 31 3.74 -4.53 2.20
C SER A 31 3.68 -3.18 1.47
N ILE A 32 4.52 -2.22 1.88
CA ILE A 32 4.65 -0.91 1.22
C ILE A 32 5.12 -1.10 -0.22
N GLU A 33 6.20 -1.86 -0.45
CA GLU A 33 6.71 -2.08 -1.80
C GLU A 33 5.72 -2.87 -2.68
N GLY A 34 5.07 -3.89 -2.12
CA GLY A 34 4.07 -4.67 -2.83
C GLY A 34 2.86 -3.84 -3.23
N TYR A 35 2.38 -2.96 -2.35
CA TYR A 35 1.28 -2.05 -2.66
C TYR A 35 1.68 -1.00 -3.70
N ARG A 36 2.87 -0.38 -3.55
CA ARG A 36 3.38 0.63 -4.49
C ARG A 36 3.51 0.10 -5.92
N ASN A 37 3.86 -1.18 -6.07
CA ASN A 37 3.97 -1.84 -7.38
C ASN A 37 2.67 -2.50 -7.84
N GLU A 38 1.54 -2.22 -7.17
CA GLU A 38 0.21 -2.80 -7.47
C GLU A 38 0.17 -4.34 -7.42
N ILE A 39 1.15 -4.97 -6.77
CA ILE A 39 1.21 -6.43 -6.54
C ILE A 39 0.26 -6.82 -5.40
N LEU A 40 0.16 -5.97 -4.39
CA LEU A 40 -0.73 -6.15 -3.24
C LEU A 40 -1.86 -5.13 -3.28
N SER A 41 -3.08 -5.60 -3.07
CA SER A 41 -4.24 -4.74 -2.82
C SER A 41 -4.26 -4.21 -1.38
N HIS A 42 -5.06 -3.16 -1.15
CA HIS A 42 -5.29 -2.59 0.19
C HIS A 42 -5.74 -3.64 1.21
N HIS A 43 -6.65 -4.52 0.79
CA HIS A 43 -7.17 -5.59 1.64
C HIS A 43 -6.08 -6.62 1.99
N GLU A 44 -5.20 -6.95 1.04
CA GLU A 44 -4.10 -7.89 1.29
C GLU A 44 -3.05 -7.29 2.23
N VAL A 45 -2.76 -6.00 2.13
CA VAL A 45 -1.92 -5.29 3.11
C VAL A 45 -2.51 -5.40 4.52
N GLY A 46 -3.82 -5.15 4.66
CA GLY A 46 -4.51 -5.30 5.95
C GLY A 46 -4.42 -6.71 6.51
N ARG A 47 -4.58 -7.72 5.66
CA ARG A 47 -4.44 -9.13 6.05
C ARG A 47 -3.02 -9.49 6.49
N ILE A 48 -1.99 -8.95 5.83
CA ILE A 48 -0.58 -9.22 6.17
C ILE A 48 -0.21 -8.56 7.51
N LEU A 49 -0.66 -7.33 7.72
CA LEU A 49 -0.29 -6.53 8.88
C LEU A 49 -1.26 -6.65 10.06
N ASP A 50 -2.34 -7.41 9.90
CA ASP A 50 -3.45 -7.57 10.84
C ASP A 50 -4.04 -6.20 11.23
N LEU A 51 -4.34 -5.40 10.21
CA LEU A 51 -4.91 -4.06 10.35
C LEU A 51 -6.32 -4.03 9.76
N ASP A 52 -7.17 -3.21 10.36
CA ASP A 52 -8.47 -2.85 9.78
C ASP A 52 -8.30 -1.85 8.63
N TRP A 53 -9.41 -1.53 7.96
CA TRP A 53 -9.36 -0.67 6.76
C TRP A 53 -8.74 0.70 7.04
N TRP A 54 -9.07 1.32 8.18
CA TRP A 54 -8.53 2.62 8.59
C TRP A 54 -7.05 2.54 9.00
N GLY A 55 -6.65 1.45 9.65
CA GLY A 55 -5.26 1.20 9.99
C GLY A 55 -4.37 1.07 8.75
N VAL A 56 -4.86 0.37 7.72
CA VAL A 56 -4.14 0.27 6.44
C VAL A 56 -4.04 1.64 5.76
N GLU A 57 -5.13 2.42 5.74
CA GLU A 57 -5.12 3.76 5.15
C GLU A 57 -4.09 4.68 5.83
N ALA A 58 -4.08 4.71 7.17
CA ALA A 58 -3.12 5.49 7.93
C ALA A 58 -1.68 5.02 7.68
N PHE A 59 -1.46 3.71 7.61
CA PHE A 59 -0.17 3.09 7.34
C PHE A 59 0.38 3.46 5.95
N LEU A 60 -0.41 3.29 4.88
CA LEU A 60 0.00 3.59 3.51
C LEU A 60 0.21 5.09 3.30
N LYS A 61 -0.61 5.93 3.95
CA LYS A 61 -0.46 7.38 3.93
C LYS A 61 0.83 7.83 4.62
N ALA A 62 1.18 7.25 5.77
CA ALA A 62 2.43 7.54 6.47
C ALA A 62 3.66 7.15 5.63
N ALA A 63 3.54 6.11 4.82
CA ALA A 63 4.56 5.68 3.86
C ALA A 63 4.55 6.46 2.53
N ASN A 64 3.61 7.40 2.34
CA ASN A 64 3.44 8.21 1.13
C ASN A 64 3.28 7.35 -0.15
N VAL A 65 2.54 6.25 -0.04
CA VAL A 65 2.27 5.29 -1.12
C VAL A 65 0.78 5.09 -1.42
N CYS A 66 -0.10 5.96 -0.92
CA CYS A 66 -1.51 5.94 -1.35
C CYS A 66 -1.57 5.94 -2.88
N LEU A 67 -2.49 5.12 -3.43
CA LEU A 67 -2.79 5.11 -4.87
C LEU A 67 -2.82 6.55 -5.38
N HIS A 68 -2.14 6.79 -6.48
CA HIS A 68 -1.98 8.08 -7.15
C HIS A 68 -3.34 8.59 -7.64
N TYR A 69 -4.21 8.98 -6.71
CA TYR A 69 -5.45 9.68 -6.97
C TYR A 69 -5.19 11.12 -6.56
N ASP A 70 -4.82 11.92 -7.53
CA ASP A 70 -4.57 13.34 -7.35
C ASP A 70 -5.77 14.18 -7.81
N GLU A 71 -5.63 15.49 -7.72
CA GLU A 71 -6.70 16.42 -8.11
C GLU A 71 -7.05 16.31 -9.60
N SER A 72 -6.11 15.89 -10.45
CA SER A 72 -6.34 15.71 -11.87
C SER A 72 -7.22 14.49 -12.16
N ASP A 73 -7.01 13.38 -11.43
CA ASP A 73 -7.87 12.20 -11.49
C ASP A 73 -9.30 12.55 -11.07
N LEU A 74 -9.44 13.34 -9.99
CA LEU A 74 -10.74 13.82 -9.54
C LEU A 74 -11.46 14.69 -10.59
N GLU A 75 -10.74 15.61 -11.23
CA GLU A 75 -11.31 16.46 -12.28
C GLU A 75 -11.70 15.64 -13.51
N GLN A 76 -10.92 14.60 -13.85
CA GLN A 76 -11.22 13.65 -14.93
C GLN A 76 -12.50 12.86 -14.64
N ASP A 77 -12.67 12.36 -13.42
CA ASP A 77 -13.89 11.66 -13.00
C ASP A 77 -15.10 12.58 -13.06
N ARG A 78 -14.95 13.83 -12.60
CA ARG A 78 -16.03 14.82 -12.65
C ARG A 78 -16.51 15.07 -14.09
N LYS A 79 -15.59 15.19 -15.04
CA LYS A 79 -15.91 15.32 -16.48
C LYS A 79 -16.60 14.07 -17.01
N THR A 80 -16.09 12.89 -16.66
CA THR A 80 -16.68 11.60 -17.08
C THR A 80 -18.12 11.46 -16.59
N ILE A 81 -18.39 11.79 -15.32
CA ILE A 81 -19.74 11.78 -14.73
C ILE A 81 -20.65 12.76 -15.48
N GLN A 82 -20.16 13.96 -15.81
CA GLN A 82 -20.96 14.94 -16.56
C GLN A 82 -21.35 14.42 -17.94
N GLN A 83 -20.40 13.83 -18.68
CA GLN A 83 -20.65 13.25 -20.01
C GLN A 83 -21.67 12.10 -19.95
N VAL A 84 -21.57 11.22 -18.95
CA VAL A 84 -22.52 10.11 -18.75
C VAL A 84 -23.91 10.65 -18.45
N ARG A 85 -24.03 11.71 -17.65
CA ARG A 85 -25.32 12.36 -17.34
C ARG A 85 -25.95 13.04 -18.56
N GLU A 86 -25.14 13.70 -19.39
CA GLU A 86 -25.61 14.37 -20.61
C GLU A 86 -26.08 13.35 -21.66
N SER A 87 -25.31 12.28 -21.86
CA SER A 87 -25.69 11.19 -22.77
C SER A 87 -26.93 10.42 -22.31
N ALA A 88 -27.07 10.15 -21.02
CA ALA A 88 -28.28 9.54 -20.46
C ALA A 88 -29.54 10.43 -20.56
N ARG A 89 -29.38 11.75 -20.72
CA ARG A 89 -30.50 12.70 -20.88
C ARG A 89 -30.96 12.84 -22.33
N LEU A 90 -30.14 12.42 -23.28
CA LEU A 90 -30.40 12.49 -24.72
C LEU A 90 -30.92 11.16 -25.31
N ALA A 91 -30.98 10.10 -24.49
CA ALA A 91 -31.58 8.80 -24.81
C ALA A 91 -33.00 8.70 -24.25
#